data_AF-A0A3B8ZEZ5-F1
#
_entry.id   AF-A0A3B8ZEZ5-F1
#
_cell.length_a   1.000
_cell.length_b   1.000
_cell.length_c   1.000
_cell.angle_alpha   90.00
_cell.angle_beta   90.00
_cell.angle_gamma   90.00
#
_symmetry.space_group_name_H-M   'P 1'
#
loop_
_entity.id
_entity.type
_entity.pdbx_description
1 polymer ?
#
loop_
_entity_poly.entity_id
_entity_poly.type
_entity_poly.pdbx_seq_one_letter_code
_entity_poly.pdbx_strand_id
1 'polypeptide(L)'
;MVEDDQVWLRSPAWSVQYNSSDETVQLFAKPDDRWEVNDVSARCTEIVEKLRQLGPEFILAARNGERMILPKLDASLTNWIR
;
A
#
# COMPACT_ATOMS: atom_id res chain seq x y z
N MET A 1 2.64 8.13 -24.41
CA MET A 1 3.50 7.35 -23.50
C MET A 1 2.78 7.41 -22.17
N VAL A 2 2.07 6.36 -21.80
CA VAL A 2 1.42 6.33 -20.48
C VAL A 2 2.57 6.09 -19.51
N GLU A 3 2.89 7.09 -18.68
CA GLU A 3 3.85 6.90 -17.61
C GLU A 3 3.37 5.71 -16.78
N ASP A 4 4.23 4.71 -16.68
CA ASP A 4 4.03 3.55 -15.82
C ASP A 4 4.01 4.09 -14.38
N ASP A 5 2.83 4.48 -13.88
CA ASP A 5 2.67 5.11 -12.56
C ASP A 5 2.82 4.02 -11.51
N GLN A 6 4.09 3.69 -11.26
CA GLN A 6 4.53 2.80 -10.21
C GLN A 6 4.19 3.45 -8.87
N VAL A 7 3.22 2.87 -8.17
CA VAL A 7 2.83 3.30 -6.84
C VAL A 7 3.59 2.50 -5.79
N TRP A 8 4.11 3.20 -4.80
CA TRP A 8 4.63 2.62 -3.56
C TRP A 8 3.94 3.28 -2.37
N LEU A 9 3.23 2.48 -1.57
CA LEU A 9 2.57 2.94 -0.34
C LEU A 9 3.09 2.18 0.87
N ARG A 10 3.19 2.90 1.99
CA ARG A 10 3.59 2.33 3.28
C ARG A 10 2.57 2.68 4.35
N SER A 11 2.05 1.64 5.00
CA SER A 11 1.32 1.70 6.25
C SER A 11 2.21 1.20 7.40
N PRO A 12 1.79 1.33 8.67
CA PRO A 12 2.59 0.81 9.78
C PRO A 12 2.87 -0.70 9.67
N ALA A 13 1.90 -1.49 9.20
CA ALA A 13 2.02 -2.94 9.13
C ALA A 13 2.44 -3.49 7.74
N TRP A 14 2.40 -2.67 6.68
CA TRP A 14 2.61 -3.15 5.31
C TRP A 14 3.32 -2.15 4.41
N SER A 15 4.05 -2.67 3.44
CA SER A 15 4.57 -1.93 2.29
C SER A 15 4.04 -2.60 1.02
N VAL A 16 3.38 -1.84 0.13
CA VAL A 16 2.86 -2.36 -1.13
C VAL A 16 3.47 -1.59 -2.29
N GLN A 17 3.81 -2.32 -3.35
CA GLN A 17 4.23 -1.79 -4.63
C GLN A 17 3.30 -2.36 -5.70
N TYR A 18 2.71 -1.51 -6.53
CA TYR A 18 1.90 -1.96 -7.66
C TYR A 18 1.97 -0.96 -8.81
N ASN A 19 1.81 -1.49 -10.01
CA ASN A 19 1.64 -0.69 -11.21
C ASN A 19 0.13 -0.46 -11.43
N SER A 20 -0.25 0.74 -11.83
CA SER A 20 -1.65 1.03 -12.20
C SER A 20 -2.07 0.41 -13.53
N SER A 21 -1.09 0.09 -14.40
CA SER A 21 -1.30 -0.43 -15.76
C SER A 21 -1.13 -1.94 -15.89
N ASP A 22 -0.53 -2.59 -14.89
CA ASP A 22 -0.17 -4.01 -14.91
C ASP A 22 -0.71 -4.73 -13.66
N GLU A 23 -0.91 -6.04 -13.75
CA GLU A 23 -1.41 -6.84 -12.63
C GLU A 23 -0.35 -7.13 -11.56
N THR A 24 0.92 -6.78 -11.81
CA THR A 24 2.01 -6.95 -10.86
C THR A 24 1.78 -6.15 -9.58
N VAL A 25 1.79 -6.88 -8.47
CA VAL A 25 1.70 -6.34 -7.12
C VAL A 25 2.62 -7.13 -6.21
N GLN A 26 3.30 -6.40 -5.33
CA GLN A 26 4.13 -6.95 -4.29
C GLN A 26 3.70 -6.36 -2.95
N LEU A 27 3.67 -7.22 -1.93
CA LEU A 27 3.28 -6.83 -0.58
C LEU A 27 4.30 -7.39 0.41
N PHE A 28 4.75 -6.56 1.34
CA PHE A 28 5.77 -6.89 2.33
C PHE A 28 5.27 -6.53 3.73
N ALA A 29 5.43 -7.43 4.69
CA ALA A 29 5.02 -7.22 6.07
C ALA A 29 6.01 -6.30 6.82
N LYS A 30 5.52 -5.29 7.53
CA LYS A 30 6.33 -4.39 8.35
C LYS A 30 5.92 -4.52 9.83
N PRO A 31 6.86 -4.33 10.78
CA PRO A 31 8.26 -3.95 10.59
C PRO A 31 9.22 -5.13 10.32
N ASP A 32 8.73 -6.37 10.34
CA ASP A 32 9.55 -7.58 10.30
C ASP A 32 10.31 -7.78 8.98
N ASP A 33 9.65 -7.57 7.83
CA ASP A 33 10.29 -7.67 6.51
C ASP A 33 10.98 -6.35 6.13
N ARG A 34 12.05 -6.02 6.88
CA ARG A 34 12.77 -4.74 6.74
C ARG A 34 13.32 -4.50 5.35
N TRP A 35 13.68 -5.56 4.63
CA TRP A 35 14.38 -5.52 3.36
C TRP A 35 13.51 -5.80 2.13
N GLU A 36 12.18 -5.90 2.30
CA GLU A 36 11.24 -6.18 1.19
C GLU A 36 11.61 -7.44 0.39
N VAL A 37 12.00 -8.51 1.09
CA VAL A 37 12.38 -9.78 0.44
C VAL A 37 11.20 -10.75 0.39
N ASN A 38 10.30 -10.68 1.36
CA ASN A 38 9.22 -11.65 1.51
C ASN A 38 7.93 -11.13 0.89
N ASP A 39 7.78 -11.35 -0.42
CA ASP A 39 6.52 -11.10 -1.11
C ASP A 39 5.41 -12.02 -0.57
N VAL A 40 4.40 -11.40 0.06
CA VAL A 40 3.22 -12.07 0.61
C VAL A 40 1.93 -11.65 -0.08
N SER A 41 2.01 -11.03 -1.26
CA SER A 41 0.85 -10.51 -2.01
C SER A 41 -0.20 -11.58 -2.29
N ALA A 42 0.24 -12.76 -2.74
CA ALA A 42 -0.63 -13.90 -3.01
C ALA A 42 -1.30 -14.50 -1.77
N ARG A 43 -0.72 -14.30 -0.58
CA ARG A 43 -1.25 -14.81 0.70
C ARG A 43 -2.16 -13.81 1.41
N CYS A 44 -2.02 -12.53 1.09
CA CYS A 44 -2.68 -11.41 1.76
C CYS A 44 -3.39 -10.52 0.73
N THR A 45 -4.17 -11.13 -0.17
CA THR A 45 -4.87 -10.42 -1.26
C THR A 45 -5.82 -9.35 -0.74
N GLU A 46 -6.51 -9.62 0.37
CA GLU A 46 -7.39 -8.64 1.03
C GLU A 46 -6.66 -7.35 1.46
N ILE A 47 -5.39 -7.47 1.87
CA ILE A 47 -4.57 -6.32 2.27
C ILE A 47 -4.14 -5.53 1.04
N VAL A 48 -3.78 -6.23 -0.03
CA VAL A 48 -3.51 -5.60 -1.34
C VAL A 48 -4.71 -4.79 -1.81
N GLU A 49 -5.91 -5.38 -1.76
CA GLU A 49 -7.14 -4.70 -2.19
C GLU A 49 -7.42 -3.45 -1.36
N LYS A 50 -7.35 -3.54 -0.03
CA LYS A 50 -7.52 -2.38 0.87
C LYS A 50 -6.54 -1.26 0.56
N LEU A 51 -5.26 -1.57 0.34
CA LEU A 51 -4.24 -0.56 0.03
C LEU A 51 -4.42 0.04 -1.37
N ARG A 52 -4.83 -0.75 -2.37
CA ARG A 52 -5.17 -0.25 -3.71
C ARG A 52 -6.38 0.68 -3.71
N GLN A 53 -7.37 0.41 -2.86
CA GLN A 53 -8.54 1.28 -2.69
C GLN A 53 -8.18 2.61 -2.02
N LEU A 54 -7.41 2.56 -0.93
CA LEU A 54 -7.05 3.76 -0.15
C LEU A 54 -5.94 4.60 -0.80
N GLY A 55 -5.12 3.98 -1.66
CA GLY A 55 -3.93 4.58 -2.26
C GLY A 55 -4.21 5.87 -3.04
N PRO A 56 -5.13 5.89 -4.01
CA PRO A 56 -5.45 7.08 -4.78
C PRO A 56 -5.91 8.25 -3.90
N GLU A 57 -6.76 8.00 -2.90
CA GLU A 57 -7.25 9.02 -1.96
C GLU A 57 -6.09 9.59 -1.13
N PHE A 58 -5.22 8.73 -0.61
CA PHE A 58 -4.03 9.14 0.14
C PHE A 58 -3.07 9.97 -0.73
N ILE A 59 -2.77 9.51 -1.94
CA ILE A 59 -1.84 10.19 -2.86
C ILE A 59 -2.38 11.57 -3.22
N LEU A 60 -3.67 11.69 -3.53
CA LEU A 60 -4.30 12.96 -3.86
C LEU A 60 -4.23 13.95 -2.68
N ALA A 61 -4.66 13.53 -1.49
CA ALA A 61 -4.61 14.35 -0.28
C ALA A 61 -3.17 14.76 0.08
N ALA A 62 -2.20 13.85 -0.08
CA ALA A 62 -0.79 14.12 0.17
C ALA A 62 -0.21 15.13 -0.83
N ARG A 63 -0.53 15.01 -2.13
CA ARG A 63 -0.11 15.95 -3.18
C ARG A 63 -0.69 17.35 -2.96
N ASN A 64 -1.92 17.45 -2.48
CA ASN A 64 -2.59 18.73 -2.19
C ASN A 64 -2.20 19.34 -0.83
N GLY A 65 -1.44 18.61 0.01
CA GLY A 65 -1.07 19.06 1.35
C GLY A 65 -2.22 18.99 2.37
N GLU A 66 -3.28 18.25 2.08
CA GLU A 66 -4.52 18.20 2.85
C GLU A 66 -4.44 17.19 4.00
N ARG A 67 -3.52 17.42 4.94
CA ARG A 67 -3.21 16.49 6.04
C ARG A 67 -4.39 16.21 6.98
N MET A 68 -5.40 17.08 7.00
CA MET A 68 -6.58 16.95 7.86
C MET A 68 -7.62 15.97 7.32
N ILE A 69 -7.52 15.57 6.05
CA ILE A 69 -8.50 14.70 5.37
C ILE A 69 -7.86 13.43 4.82
N LEU A 70 -6.76 12.97 5.44
CA LEU A 70 -6.16 11.69 5.09
C LEU A 70 -7.15 10.54 5.35
N PRO A 71 -7.22 9.53 4.46
CA PRO A 71 -8.12 8.42 4.64
C PRO A 71 -7.78 7.66 5.94
N LYS A 72 -8.82 7.23 6.66
CA LYS A 72 -8.63 6.44 7.88
C LYS A 72 -8.14 5.05 7.50
N LEU A 73 -7.08 4.61 8.18
CA LEU A 73 -6.56 3.25 8.01
C LEU A 73 -7.37 2.26 8.84
N ASP A 74 -7.73 1.14 8.20
CA ASP A 74 -8.28 -0.01 8.91
C ASP A 74 -7.25 -0.62 9.87
N ALA A 75 -7.72 -1.29 10.92
CA ALA A 75 -6.86 -1.90 11.92
C ALA A 75 -5.90 -2.95 11.31
N SER A 76 -6.32 -3.65 10.26
CA SER A 76 -5.44 -4.62 9.58
C SER A 76 -4.27 -3.96 8.85
N LEU A 77 -4.31 -2.65 8.61
CA LEU A 77 -3.23 -1.88 7.97
C LEU A 77 -2.27 -1.25 8.99
N THR A 78 -2.65 -1.23 10.26
CA THR A 78 -1.85 -0.64 11.34
C THR A 78 -1.28 -1.69 12.28
N ASN A 79 -2.01 -2.78 12.53
CA ASN A 79 -1.58 -3.87 13.39
C ASN A 79 -0.98 -5.00 12.57
N TRP A 80 0.23 -5.41 12.93
CA TRP A 80 0.81 -6.64 12.44
C TRP A 80 0.08 -7.82 13.09
N ILE A 81 -0.70 -8.55 12.30
CA ILE A 81 -1.39 -9.76 12.76
C ILE A 81 -0.33 -10.88 12.81
N ARG A 82 -0.06 -11.34 14.03
CA ARG A 82 0.89 -12.42 14.33
C ARG A 82 0.26 -13.79 14.14
#